data_AF-W4N9M4-F1
#
_entry.id   AF-W4N9M4-F1
#
_cell.length_a   1.000
_cell.length_b   1.000
_cell.length_c   1.000
_cell.angle_alpha   90.00
_cell.angle_beta   90.00
_cell.angle_gamma   90.00
#
_symmetry.space_group_name_H-M   'P 1'
#
loop_
_entity.id
_entity.type
_entity.pdbx_description
1 polymer ?
#
loop_
_entity_poly.entity_id
_entity_poly.type
_entity_poly.pdbx_seq_one_letter_code
_entity_poly.pdbx_strand_id
1 'polypeptide(L)'
;MNPAFAEAWDQGVCKPPSVAIRSLHNVINRYLAATHPEQVEGLSGGNIDIITFLARHSEREIFPQDVERRFGVTRSTSSRVLGLMEKKGLIARESVPRDARLKKIVLTEKSRDIAEALRESAIAMEGILLQGLSDDDIRRFMQVLDMMQSNLVETGRIGDESRYSSLAICDPPAGNEGKEEE
;
A
#
# COMPACT_ATOMS: atom_id res chain seq x y z
N MET A 1 20.58 -21.03 4.94
CA MET A 1 19.15 -21.40 5.13
C MET A 1 19.03 -22.08 6.49
N ASN A 2 18.00 -21.78 7.30
CA ASN A 2 17.82 -22.42 8.60
C ASN A 2 17.65 -23.95 8.40
N PRO A 3 18.46 -24.81 9.05
CA PRO A 3 18.45 -26.26 8.82
C PRO A 3 17.08 -26.91 9.05
N ALA A 4 16.37 -26.53 10.12
CA ALA A 4 15.06 -27.07 10.45
C ALA A 4 13.97 -26.68 9.43
N PHE A 5 14.08 -25.48 8.86
CA PHE A 5 13.19 -25.02 7.80
C PHE A 5 13.45 -25.74 6.47
N ALA A 6 14.73 -25.94 6.12
CA ALA A 6 15.12 -26.64 4.89
C ALA A 6 14.60 -28.09 4.91
N GLU A 7 14.72 -28.77 6.05
CA GLU A 7 14.20 -30.12 6.22
C GLU A 7 12.66 -30.19 6.11
N ALA A 8 11.95 -29.29 6.80
CA ALA A 8 10.49 -29.23 6.72
C ALA A 8 9.98 -28.85 5.31
N TRP A 9 10.74 -28.04 4.59
CA TRP A 9 10.47 -27.69 3.20
C TRP A 9 10.62 -28.89 2.27
N ASP A 10 11.76 -29.59 2.36
CA ASP A 10 12.07 -30.73 1.49
C ASP A 10 11.08 -31.90 1.70
N GLN A 11 10.58 -32.05 2.93
CA GLN A 11 9.55 -33.03 3.26
C GLN A 11 8.13 -32.57 2.92
N GLY A 12 7.94 -31.34 2.41
CA GLY A 12 6.63 -30.79 2.02
C GLY A 12 5.67 -30.51 3.19
N VAL A 13 6.19 -30.47 4.41
CA VAL A 13 5.40 -30.33 5.65
C VAL A 13 5.12 -28.87 6.01
N CYS A 14 5.77 -27.91 5.35
CA CYS A 14 5.49 -26.48 5.53
C CYS A 14 5.40 -25.74 4.18
N LYS A 15 4.57 -24.69 4.15
CA LYS A 15 4.56 -23.77 3.00
C LYS A 15 5.76 -22.80 3.10
N PRO A 16 6.40 -22.48 1.97
CA PRO A 16 7.35 -21.37 1.87
C PRO A 16 6.76 -20.07 2.46
N PRO A 17 7.53 -19.26 3.22
CA PRO A 17 7.05 -17.95 3.66
C PRO A 17 6.56 -17.08 2.50
N SER A 18 7.25 -17.10 1.36
CA SER A 18 6.83 -16.39 0.14
C SER A 18 5.46 -16.84 -0.38
N VAL A 19 5.16 -18.14 -0.32
CA VAL A 19 3.86 -18.71 -0.74
C VAL A 19 2.78 -18.42 0.30
N ALA A 20 3.10 -18.50 1.59
CA ALA A 20 2.18 -18.16 2.66
C ALA A 20 1.77 -16.68 2.60
N ILE A 21 2.73 -15.77 2.47
CA ILE A 21 2.50 -14.32 2.30
C ILE A 21 1.65 -14.06 1.06
N ARG A 22 1.98 -14.69 -0.08
CA ARG A 22 1.16 -14.56 -1.31
C ARG A 22 -0.27 -15.06 -1.10
N SER A 23 -0.42 -16.20 -0.44
CA SER A 23 -1.74 -16.77 -0.15
C SER A 23 -2.57 -15.83 0.72
N LEU A 24 -1.99 -15.28 1.79
CA LEU A 24 -2.66 -14.33 2.68
C LEU A 24 -3.03 -13.04 1.92
N HIS A 25 -2.10 -12.49 1.13
CA HIS A 25 -2.35 -11.33 0.27
C HIS A 25 -3.54 -11.56 -0.69
N ASN A 26 -3.65 -12.75 -1.28
CA ASN A 26 -4.77 -13.08 -2.16
C ASN A 26 -6.11 -13.15 -1.40
N VAL A 27 -6.11 -13.68 -0.17
CA VAL A 27 -7.31 -13.71 0.68
C VAL A 27 -7.72 -12.28 1.07
N ILE A 28 -6.77 -11.43 1.46
CA ILE A 28 -7.00 -10.02 1.76
C ILE A 28 -7.62 -9.30 0.56
N ASN A 29 -7.04 -9.45 -0.64
CA ASN A 29 -7.58 -8.81 -1.84
C ASN A 29 -8.99 -9.32 -2.18
N ARG A 30 -9.25 -10.61 -2.00
CA ARG A 30 -10.57 -11.19 -2.23
C ARG A 30 -11.59 -10.67 -1.21
N TYR A 31 -11.20 -10.52 0.05
CA TYR A 31 -12.03 -9.94 1.08
C TYR A 31 -12.38 -8.49 0.74
N LEU A 32 -11.37 -7.64 0.49
CA LEU A 32 -11.57 -6.24 0.11
C LEU A 32 -12.44 -6.08 -1.14
N ALA A 33 -12.30 -6.97 -2.12
CA ALA A 33 -13.14 -6.97 -3.31
C ALA A 33 -14.61 -7.34 -3.02
N ALA A 34 -14.84 -8.25 -2.06
CA ALA A 34 -16.17 -8.66 -1.63
C ALA A 34 -16.82 -7.64 -0.67
N THR A 35 -16.02 -6.82 0.01
CA THR A 35 -16.45 -5.77 0.96
C THR A 35 -16.22 -4.37 0.42
N HIS A 36 -16.25 -4.22 -0.90
CA HIS A 36 -16.10 -2.92 -1.53
C HIS A 36 -17.22 -1.97 -1.07
N PRO A 37 -16.88 -0.73 -0.72
CA PRO A 37 -17.88 0.26 -0.36
C PRO A 37 -18.73 0.65 -1.58
N GLU A 38 -19.99 1.06 -1.37
CA GLU A 38 -20.91 1.45 -2.45
C GLU A 38 -20.34 2.57 -3.34
N GLN A 39 -19.50 3.43 -2.77
CA GLN A 39 -18.83 4.54 -3.44
C GLN A 39 -17.94 4.10 -4.61
N VAL A 40 -17.47 2.84 -4.65
CA VAL A 40 -16.67 2.30 -5.76
C VAL A 40 -17.47 1.55 -6.81
N GLU A 41 -18.80 1.50 -6.68
CA GLU A 41 -19.65 0.81 -7.65
C GLU A 41 -19.44 1.37 -9.08
N GLY A 42 -19.26 0.46 -10.04
CA GLY A 42 -18.97 0.82 -11.44
C GLY A 42 -17.55 1.32 -11.72
N LEU A 43 -16.65 1.33 -10.72
CA LEU A 43 -15.21 1.55 -10.94
C LEU A 43 -14.51 0.24 -11.29
N SER A 44 -13.51 0.31 -12.17
CA SER A 44 -12.59 -0.82 -12.39
C SER A 44 -11.61 -0.94 -11.22
N GLY A 45 -11.15 -2.17 -10.93
CA GLY A 45 -10.12 -2.41 -9.93
C GLY A 45 -8.88 -1.53 -10.12
N GLY A 46 -8.41 -1.35 -11.36
CA GLY A 46 -7.28 -0.45 -11.64
C GLY A 46 -7.55 1.03 -11.31
N ASN A 47 -8.79 1.51 -11.42
CA ASN A 47 -9.13 2.88 -11.00
C ASN A 47 -9.12 2.99 -9.47
N ILE A 48 -9.66 1.97 -8.78
CA ILE A 48 -9.62 1.86 -7.31
C ILE A 48 -8.16 1.85 -6.83
N ASP A 49 -7.31 1.05 -7.46
CA ASP A 49 -5.90 0.95 -7.12
C ASP A 49 -5.16 2.28 -7.30
N ILE A 50 -5.43 3.03 -8.38
CA ILE A 50 -4.84 4.35 -8.60
C ILE A 50 -5.34 5.36 -7.57
N ILE A 51 -6.64 5.36 -7.23
CA ILE A 51 -7.20 6.23 -6.19
C ILE A 51 -6.53 5.96 -4.84
N THR A 52 -6.48 4.68 -4.44
CA THR A 52 -5.82 4.25 -3.20
C THR A 52 -4.33 4.61 -3.20
N PHE A 53 -3.64 4.46 -4.33
CA PHE A 53 -2.23 4.84 -4.46
C PHE A 53 -2.02 6.36 -4.27
N LEU A 54 -2.87 7.19 -4.90
CA LEU A 54 -2.79 8.64 -4.76
C LEU A 54 -3.11 9.09 -3.34
N ALA A 55 -4.13 8.51 -2.71
CA ALA A 55 -4.54 8.82 -1.34
C ALA A 55 -3.43 8.52 -0.33
N ARG A 56 -2.75 7.37 -0.46
CA ARG A 56 -1.63 6.96 0.40
C ARG A 56 -0.36 7.80 0.25
N HIS A 57 -0.29 8.63 -0.78
CA HIS A 57 0.87 9.48 -1.05
C HIS A 57 0.49 10.96 -1.14
N SER A 58 -0.51 11.39 -0.36
CA SER A 58 -0.95 12.79 -0.29
C SER A 58 0.18 13.77 0.04
N GLU A 59 1.18 13.33 0.80
CA GLU A 59 2.32 14.14 1.26
C GLU A 59 3.35 14.45 0.18
N ARG A 60 3.23 13.86 -1.03
CA ARG A 60 4.14 14.12 -2.14
C ARG A 60 3.41 14.33 -3.45
N GLU A 61 4.08 15.01 -4.37
CA GLU A 61 3.59 15.16 -5.73
C GLU A 61 3.76 13.86 -6.51
N ILE A 62 2.65 13.34 -7.04
CA ILE A 62 2.63 12.14 -7.89
C ILE A 62 2.49 12.55 -9.34
N PHE A 63 3.34 12.02 -10.20
CA PHE A 63 3.33 12.27 -11.65
C PHE A 63 2.91 11.01 -12.43
N PRO A 64 2.50 11.15 -13.70
CA PRO A 64 2.15 10.00 -14.55
C PRO A 64 3.24 8.92 -14.62
N GLN A 65 4.51 9.30 -14.56
CA GLN A 65 5.65 8.38 -14.54
C GLN A 65 5.69 7.53 -13.26
N ASP A 66 5.17 8.03 -12.14
CA ASP A 66 5.06 7.26 -10.90
C ASP A 66 3.97 6.20 -11.01
N VAL A 67 2.86 6.52 -11.68
CA VAL A 67 1.81 5.53 -12.01
C VAL A 67 2.37 4.47 -12.97
N GLU A 68 3.11 4.88 -14.01
CA GLU A 68 3.78 3.95 -14.93
C GLU A 68 4.67 2.96 -14.17
N ARG A 69 5.56 3.48 -13.30
CA ARG A 69 6.47 2.67 -12.49
C ARG A 69 5.73 1.79 -11.50
N ARG A 70 4.72 2.33 -10.80
CA ARG A 70 4.02 1.62 -9.71
C ARG A 70 3.19 0.45 -10.22
N PHE A 71 2.57 0.62 -11.39
CA PHE A 71 1.64 -0.36 -11.97
C PHE A 71 2.26 -1.17 -13.13
N GLY A 72 3.52 -0.90 -13.49
CA GLY A 72 4.21 -1.63 -14.56
C GLY A 72 3.56 -1.42 -15.94
N VAL A 73 2.96 -0.25 -16.16
CA VAL A 73 2.25 0.08 -17.41
C VAL A 73 3.06 1.02 -18.28
N THR A 74 2.87 0.90 -19.59
CA THR A 74 3.53 1.80 -20.54
C THR A 74 3.01 3.23 -20.42
N ARG A 75 3.79 4.21 -20.89
CA ARG A 75 3.38 5.62 -20.97
C ARG A 75 2.05 5.82 -21.71
N SER A 76 1.83 5.10 -22.82
CA SER A 76 0.59 5.22 -23.59
C SER A 76 -0.61 4.66 -22.81
N THR A 77 -0.43 3.54 -22.12
CA THR A 77 -1.45 2.95 -21.24
C THR A 77 -1.78 3.87 -20.06
N SER A 78 -0.76 4.34 -19.33
CA SER A 78 -0.93 5.28 -18.21
C SER A 78 -1.65 6.55 -18.67
N SER A 79 -1.21 7.16 -19.77
CA SER A 79 -1.82 8.36 -20.33
C SER A 79 -3.31 8.16 -20.66
N ARG A 80 -3.66 7.02 -21.27
CA ARG A 80 -5.04 6.65 -21.58
C ARG A 80 -5.88 6.46 -20.32
N VAL A 81 -5.40 5.67 -19.36
CA VAL A 81 -6.14 5.38 -18.11
C VAL A 81 -6.38 6.66 -17.32
N LEU A 82 -5.34 7.45 -17.10
CA LEU A 82 -5.43 8.72 -16.39
C LEU A 82 -6.34 9.72 -17.13
N GLY A 83 -6.28 9.79 -18.46
CA GLY A 83 -7.20 10.62 -19.24
C GLY A 83 -8.67 10.19 -19.10
N LEU A 84 -8.95 8.89 -18.99
CA LEU A 84 -10.30 8.38 -18.71
C LEU A 84 -10.74 8.69 -17.28
N MET A 85 -9.85 8.57 -16.30
CA MET A 85 -10.14 8.93 -14.91
C MET A 85 -10.44 10.43 -14.76
N GLU A 86 -9.69 11.27 -15.46
CA GLU A 86 -9.89 12.73 -15.51
C GLU A 86 -11.27 13.07 -16.12
N LYS A 87 -11.64 12.44 -17.24
CA LYS A 87 -12.99 12.58 -17.83
C LYS A 87 -14.12 12.12 -16.91
N LYS A 88 -13.87 11.13 -16.04
CA LYS A 88 -14.83 10.64 -15.05
C LYS A 88 -14.89 11.51 -13.78
N GLY A 89 -14.08 12.58 -13.72
CA GLY A 89 -13.97 13.46 -12.57
C GLY A 89 -13.33 12.79 -11.35
N LEU A 90 -12.52 11.75 -11.54
CA LEU A 90 -11.85 11.02 -10.46
C LEU A 90 -10.47 11.59 -10.14
N ILE A 91 -9.84 12.29 -11.08
CA ILE A 91 -8.55 12.95 -10.87
C ILE A 91 -8.54 14.28 -11.60
N ALA A 92 -7.63 15.15 -11.22
CA ALA A 92 -7.23 16.32 -12.00
C ALA A 92 -5.71 16.33 -12.22
N ARG A 93 -5.28 17.03 -13.26
CA ARG A 93 -3.86 17.26 -13.57
C ARG A 93 -3.50 18.73 -13.41
N GLU A 94 -2.68 19.02 -12.41
CA GLU A 94 -2.29 20.40 -12.07
C GLU A 94 -0.84 20.67 -12.46
N SER A 95 -0.57 21.86 -13.00
CA SER A 95 0.82 22.30 -13.19
C SER A 95 1.49 22.53 -11.85
N VAL A 96 2.77 22.16 -11.74
CA VAL A 96 3.57 22.49 -10.56
C VAL A 96 4.23 23.86 -10.75
N PRO A 97 4.40 24.67 -9.68
CA PRO A 97 4.98 26.02 -9.78
C PRO A 97 6.38 26.05 -10.40
N ARG A 98 7.15 24.97 -10.21
CA ARG A 98 8.54 24.86 -10.68
C ARG A 98 8.70 24.53 -12.17
N ASP A 99 7.69 23.92 -12.80
CA ASP A 99 7.69 23.63 -14.24
C ASP A 99 6.25 23.40 -14.72
N ALA A 100 5.73 24.34 -15.52
CA ALA A 100 4.36 24.25 -16.03
C ALA A 100 4.11 23.03 -16.94
N ARG A 101 5.17 22.45 -17.52
CA ARG A 101 5.12 21.23 -18.33
C ARG A 101 4.93 19.97 -17.50
N LEU A 102 5.29 20.02 -16.21
CA LEU A 102 5.06 18.93 -15.27
C LEU A 102 3.65 19.04 -14.70
N LYS A 103 2.89 17.95 -14.86
CA LYS A 103 1.52 17.85 -14.38
C LYS A 103 1.45 16.81 -13.27
N LYS A 104 1.26 17.27 -12.03
CA LYS A 104 0.98 16.37 -10.90
C LYS A 104 -0.47 15.87 -11.00
N ILE A 105 -0.70 14.66 -10.52
CA ILE A 105 -2.01 14.04 -10.44
C ILE A 105 -2.54 14.29 -9.04
N VAL A 106 -3.76 14.81 -8.95
CA VAL A 106 -4.45 15.04 -7.68
C VAL A 106 -5.82 14.38 -7.69
N LEU A 107 -6.26 13.94 -6.51
CA LEU A 107 -7.63 13.47 -6.29
C LEU A 107 -8.59 14.66 -6.30
N THR A 108 -9.70 14.52 -7.01
CA THR A 108 -10.87 15.40 -6.91
C THR A 108 -11.61 15.12 -5.61
N GLU A 109 -12.49 16.03 -5.18
CA GLU A 109 -13.38 15.82 -4.02
C GLU A 109 -14.13 14.49 -4.09
N LYS A 110 -14.78 14.20 -5.23
CA LYS A 110 -15.44 12.91 -5.51
C LYS A 110 -14.55 11.70 -5.21
N SER A 111 -13.28 11.74 -5.63
CA SER A 111 -12.35 10.64 -5.40
C SER A 111 -11.72 10.60 -4.01
N ARG A 112 -11.76 11.71 -3.26
CA ARG A 112 -11.38 11.74 -1.85
C ARG A 112 -12.43 11.03 -1.01
N ASP A 113 -13.72 11.25 -1.27
CA ASP A 113 -14.80 10.51 -0.60
C ASP A 113 -14.68 9.00 -0.85
N ILE A 114 -14.35 8.62 -2.09
CA ILE A 114 -14.08 7.22 -2.45
C ILE A 114 -12.86 6.69 -1.70
N ALA A 115 -11.78 7.47 -1.61
CA ALA A 115 -10.57 7.07 -0.90
C ALA A 115 -10.81 6.88 0.61
N GLU A 116 -11.63 7.75 1.23
CA GLU A 116 -12.00 7.61 2.64
C GLU A 116 -12.84 6.35 2.88
N ALA A 117 -13.85 6.08 2.04
CA ALA A 117 -14.63 4.85 2.15
C ALA A 117 -13.76 3.59 1.97
N LEU A 118 -12.79 3.63 1.05
CA LEU A 118 -11.81 2.56 0.87
C LEU A 118 -10.90 2.40 2.09
N ARG A 119 -10.48 3.51 2.71
CA ARG A 119 -9.67 3.51 3.93
C ARG A 119 -10.43 2.88 5.10
N GLU A 120 -11.70 3.23 5.27
CA GLU A 120 -12.55 2.64 6.32
C GLU A 120 -12.75 1.13 6.12
N SER A 121 -13.03 0.71 4.89
CA SER A 121 -13.11 -0.73 4.54
C SER A 121 -11.78 -1.45 4.81
N ALA A 122 -10.64 -0.83 4.52
CA ALA A 122 -9.33 -1.37 4.83
C ALA A 122 -9.10 -1.48 6.35
N ILE A 123 -9.47 -0.49 7.15
CA ILE A 123 -9.35 -0.53 8.62
C ILE A 123 -10.22 -1.65 9.21
N ALA A 124 -11.45 -1.79 8.73
CA ALA A 124 -12.33 -2.88 9.18
C ALA A 124 -11.72 -4.26 8.84
N MET A 125 -11.15 -4.39 7.64
CA MET A 125 -10.43 -5.60 7.24
C MET A 125 -9.22 -5.87 8.14
N GLU A 126 -8.38 -4.88 8.43
CA GLU A 126 -7.23 -5.03 9.35
C GLU A 126 -7.68 -5.48 10.74
N GLY A 127 -8.77 -4.91 11.26
CA GLY A 127 -9.34 -5.33 12.55
C GLY A 127 -9.74 -6.82 12.59
N ILE A 128 -10.27 -7.34 11.48
CA ILE A 128 -10.60 -8.77 11.35
C ILE A 128 -9.34 -9.61 11.14
N LEU A 129 -8.41 -9.14 10.32
CA LEU A 129 -7.15 -9.83 10.01
C LEU A 129 -6.31 -10.07 11.26
N LEU A 130 -6.35 -9.13 12.21
CA LEU A 130 -5.58 -9.16 13.45
C LEU A 130 -6.37 -9.73 14.64
N GLN A 131 -7.62 -10.16 14.44
CA GLN A 131 -8.47 -10.64 15.52
C GLN A 131 -7.85 -11.84 16.25
N GLY A 132 -7.69 -11.71 17.58
CA GLY A 132 -7.12 -12.75 18.44
C GLY A 132 -5.60 -12.74 18.58
N LEU A 133 -4.90 -11.79 17.92
CA LEU A 133 -3.48 -11.53 18.14
C LEU A 133 -3.28 -10.47 19.23
N SER A 134 -2.25 -10.65 20.05
CA SER A 134 -1.81 -9.60 20.99
C SER A 134 -0.99 -8.51 20.29
N ASP A 135 -0.89 -7.33 20.90
CA ASP A 135 -0.05 -6.25 20.37
C ASP A 135 1.43 -6.67 20.23
N ASP A 136 1.92 -7.50 21.16
CA ASP A 136 3.28 -8.05 21.12
C ASP A 136 3.46 -9.02 19.95
N ASP A 137 2.48 -9.89 19.69
CA ASP A 137 2.51 -10.80 18.53
C ASP A 137 2.51 -10.03 17.22
N ILE A 138 1.68 -8.98 17.12
CA ILE A 138 1.61 -8.11 15.95
C ILE A 138 2.95 -7.39 15.73
N ARG A 139 3.51 -6.78 16.78
CA ARG A 139 4.83 -6.12 16.71
C ARG A 139 5.92 -7.08 16.27
N ARG A 140 5.95 -8.29 16.86
CA ARG A 140 6.93 -9.32 16.52
C ARG A 140 6.77 -9.79 15.07
N PHE A 141 5.54 -9.98 14.61
CA PHE A 141 5.26 -10.35 13.23
C PHE A 141 5.74 -9.28 12.25
N MET A 142 5.45 -8.00 12.53
CA MET A 142 5.89 -6.88 11.69
C MET A 142 7.42 -6.75 11.67
N GLN A 143 8.11 -6.96 12.79
CA GLN A 143 9.59 -7.03 12.83
C GLN A 143 10.15 -8.16 11.99
N VAL A 144 9.52 -9.34 12.01
CA VAL A 144 9.94 -10.47 11.18
C VAL A 144 9.76 -10.15 9.69
N LEU A 145 8.65 -9.54 9.30
CA LEU A 145 8.43 -9.10 7.92
C LEU A 145 9.47 -8.05 7.47
N ASP A 146 9.78 -7.09 8.35
CA ASP A 146 10.80 -6.06 8.11
C ASP A 146 12.18 -6.70 7.87
N MET A 147 12.59 -7.63 8.71
CA MET A 147 13.84 -8.37 8.54
C MET A 147 13.89 -9.16 7.23
N MET A 148 12.78 -9.81 6.86
CA MET A 148 12.69 -10.50 5.56
C MET A 148 12.83 -9.54 4.38
N GLN A 149 12.25 -8.34 4.47
CA GLN A 149 12.38 -7.30 3.47
C GLN A 149 13.83 -6.81 3.36
N SER A 150 14.46 -6.44 4.48
CA SER A 150 15.84 -5.95 4.53
C SER A 150 16.82 -6.95 3.94
N ASN A 151 16.70 -8.24 4.29
CA ASN A 151 17.52 -9.31 3.72
C ASN A 151 17.49 -9.37 2.17
N LEU A 152 16.36 -9.00 1.55
CA LEU A 152 16.24 -8.97 0.08
C LEU A 152 16.73 -7.66 -0.51
N VAL A 153 16.44 -6.53 0.15
CA VAL A 153 16.85 -5.19 -0.25
C VAL A 153 18.37 -5.06 -0.24
N GLU A 154 19.03 -5.46 0.86
CA GLU A 154 20.49 -5.41 1.06
C GLU A 154 21.29 -6.23 0.03
N THR A 155 20.64 -7.11 -0.74
CA THR A 155 21.30 -7.81 -1.84
C THR A 155 21.67 -6.89 -3.01
N GLY A 156 21.10 -5.69 -3.08
CA GLY A 156 21.27 -4.74 -4.19
C GLY A 156 20.66 -5.19 -5.53
N ARG A 157 19.95 -6.34 -5.56
CA ARG A 157 19.44 -6.92 -6.81
C ARG A 157 18.15 -6.27 -7.33
N ILE A 158 17.44 -5.54 -6.48
CA ILE A 158 16.12 -4.97 -6.78
C ILE A 158 16.14 -3.44 -7.00
N GLY A 159 17.34 -2.86 -7.09
CA GLY A 159 17.54 -1.44 -7.40
C GLY A 159 17.52 -0.54 -6.15
N ASP A 160 16.88 0.61 -6.29
CA ASP A 160 16.87 1.69 -5.30
C ASP A 160 16.18 1.30 -3.98
N GLU A 161 16.99 1.10 -2.93
CA GLU A 161 16.59 0.68 -1.58
C GLU A 161 15.67 1.69 -0.88
N SER A 162 15.75 2.97 -1.24
CA SER A 162 14.94 4.05 -0.64
C SER A 162 13.43 3.91 -0.90
N ARG A 163 13.04 2.96 -1.77
CA ARG A 163 11.65 2.64 -2.11
C ARG A 163 10.96 1.75 -1.08
N TYR A 164 11.72 1.09 -0.21
CA TYR A 164 11.20 0.14 0.76
C TYR A 164 11.36 0.74 2.16
N SER A 165 10.29 1.35 2.68
CA SER A 165 10.26 1.81 4.06
C SER A 165 10.22 0.65 5.04
N SER A 166 10.72 0.87 6.25
CA SER A 166 10.60 -0.14 7.31
C SER A 166 9.13 -0.51 7.54
N LEU A 167 8.91 -1.81 7.77
CA LEU A 167 7.62 -2.37 8.14
C LEU A 167 7.45 -2.45 9.66
N ALA A 168 8.51 -2.24 10.43
CA ALA A 168 8.44 -2.29 11.88
C ALA A 168 7.50 -1.19 12.42
N ILE A 169 6.72 -1.54 13.45
CA ILE A 169 5.89 -0.57 14.17
C ILE A 169 6.82 0.30 15.02
N CYS A 170 6.97 1.57 14.65
CA CYS A 170 7.60 2.57 15.50
C CYS A 170 6.66 2.92 16.64
N ASP A 171 7.17 2.96 17.88
CA ASP A 171 6.40 3.54 18.98
C ASP A 171 6.12 5.02 18.68
N PRO A 172 4.91 5.52 18.97
CA PRO A 172 4.67 6.95 18.93
C PRO A 172 5.69 7.64 19.86
N PRO A 173 6.21 8.84 19.50
CA PRO A 173 7.05 9.58 20.41
C PRO A 173 6.29 9.73 21.73
N ALA A 174 6.89 9.28 22.83
CA ALA A 174 6.28 9.38 24.15
C ALA A 174 5.75 10.80 24.34
N GLY A 175 4.44 10.92 24.49
CA GLY A 175 3.78 12.18 24.75
C GLY A 175 4.44 12.84 25.96
N ASN A 176 4.65 14.14 25.86
CA ASN A 176 5.18 15.00 26.92
C ASN A 176 4.18 14.97 28.10
N GLU A 177 4.24 13.95 28.95
CA GLU A 177 3.60 13.95 30.26
C GLU A 177 4.39 14.90 31.17
N GLY A 178 3.78 16.04 31.50
CA GLY A 178 4.27 16.92 32.58
C GLY A 178 4.53 18.36 32.19
N LYS A 179 3.47 19.11 31.90
CA LYS A 179 3.29 20.49 32.42
C LYS A 179 1.80 20.69 32.71
N GLU A 180 1.37 20.22 33.87
CA GLU A 180 0.26 20.87 34.57
C GLU A 180 0.76 22.26 34.98
N GLU A 181 0.15 23.29 34.40
CA GLU A 181 0.24 24.66 34.88
C GLU A 181 -0.75 24.80 36.04
N GLU A 182 -0.22 24.99 37.26
CA GLU A 182 -0.75 25.93 38.25
C GLU A 182 0.40 26.51 39.09
#